data_AF-A0A924HXS6-F1
#
_entry.id   AF-A0A924HXS6-F1
#
_cell.length_a   1.000
_cell.length_b   1.000
_cell.length_c   1.000
_cell.angle_alpha   90.00
_cell.angle_beta   90.00
_cell.angle_gamma   90.00
#
_symmetry.space_group_name_H-M   'P 1'
#
loop_
_entity.id
_entity.type
_entity.pdbx_description
1 polymer ?
#
loop_
_entity_poly.entity_id
_entity_poly.type
_entity_poly.pdbx_seq_one_letter_code
_entity_poly.pdbx_strand_id
1 'polypeptide(L)'
;MPVEKGITGSTHHSIAVMQPWEFNEHLDTAKSFQGFACYRDLGPTRSLDAAFALYRQQNSNKTASGFFNNWSTSGHWVDRVLKFDLESDRIRLEGIQGEARIEHERRLEEVRSVAEAIALARLQTSLRSALLVRDTISSLQDECKVDNRCVMDEAQASRLLLLVSIQSKDAATIEATLKLADEALGIQLLQDKLTQQ
;
A
#
# COMPACT_ATOMS: atom_id res chain seq x y z
N MET A 1 -42.50 -46.49 28.71
CA MET A 1 -42.66 -45.70 27.46
C MET A 1 -43.43 -44.43 27.78
N PRO A 2 -43.32 -43.35 26.98
CA PRO A 2 -42.23 -42.95 26.05
C PRO A 2 -41.43 -41.78 26.71
N VAL A 3 -40.63 -40.91 26.08
CA VAL A 3 -40.12 -40.76 24.69
C VAL A 3 -38.61 -40.40 24.79
N GLU A 4 -37.84 -40.66 23.74
CA GLU A 4 -36.49 -40.11 23.55
C GLU A 4 -36.51 -38.66 23.00
N LYS A 5 -35.40 -37.95 23.19
CA LYS A 5 -34.77 -36.94 22.29
C LYS A 5 -33.54 -36.41 23.04
N GLY A 6 -32.31 -36.48 22.56
CA GLY A 6 -31.83 -36.82 21.23
C GLY A 6 -30.45 -36.18 21.11
N ILE A 7 -29.42 -36.88 21.59
CA ILE A 7 -28.05 -36.35 21.65
C ILE A 7 -27.51 -36.25 20.22
N THR A 8 -27.48 -35.02 19.69
CA THR A 8 -26.66 -34.67 18.52
C THR A 8 -25.90 -33.39 18.83
N GLY A 9 -24.97 -33.50 19.80
CA GLY A 9 -23.87 -32.57 19.87
C GLY A 9 -23.06 -32.71 18.58
N SER A 10 -23.35 -31.86 17.60
CA SER A 10 -22.64 -31.83 16.32
C SER A 10 -21.24 -31.31 16.56
N THR A 11 -20.34 -32.20 16.98
CA THR A 11 -18.91 -31.92 17.05
C THR A 11 -18.44 -31.70 15.63
N HIS A 12 -18.44 -30.44 15.19
CA HIS A 12 -17.57 -29.98 14.13
C HIS A 12 -16.14 -30.24 14.58
N HIS A 13 -15.66 -31.46 14.32
CA HIS A 13 -14.24 -31.69 14.09
C HIS A 13 -13.90 -30.85 12.86
N SER A 14 -13.54 -29.59 13.11
CA SER A 14 -12.61 -28.89 12.24
C SER A 14 -11.42 -29.82 12.14
N ILE A 15 -11.29 -30.52 11.01
CA ILE A 15 -10.06 -31.20 10.64
C ILE A 15 -9.08 -30.05 10.43
N ALA A 16 -8.41 -29.66 11.52
CA ALA A 16 -7.28 -28.76 11.45
C ALA A 16 -6.32 -29.42 10.48
N VAL A 17 -6.11 -28.78 9.32
CA VAL A 17 -5.21 -29.29 8.30
C VAL A 17 -3.82 -29.23 8.91
N MET A 18 -3.42 -30.35 9.50
CA MET A 18 -2.22 -30.46 10.31
C MET A 18 -1.04 -30.24 9.38
N GLN A 19 -0.36 -29.11 9.55
CA GLN A 19 0.64 -28.70 8.59
C GLN A 19 1.79 -29.71 8.59
N PRO A 20 2.42 -30.01 7.44
CA PRO A 20 3.43 -31.07 7.35
C PRO A 20 4.60 -30.90 8.32
N TRP A 21 4.89 -29.68 8.76
CA TRP A 21 5.94 -29.33 9.72
C TRP A 21 5.50 -29.31 11.19
N GLU A 22 4.24 -29.57 11.51
CA GLU A 22 3.74 -29.70 12.89
C GLU A 22 3.88 -31.13 13.42
N PHE A 23 3.78 -31.30 14.75
CA PHE A 23 3.93 -32.59 15.43
C PHE A 23 2.95 -33.65 14.88
N ASN A 24 3.45 -34.82 14.50
CA ASN A 24 2.63 -35.90 13.95
C ASN A 24 2.65 -37.13 14.89
N GLU A 25 1.54 -37.43 15.55
CA GLU A 25 1.41 -38.56 16.50
C GLU A 25 1.75 -39.95 15.92
N HIS A 26 1.73 -40.12 14.59
CA HIS A 26 2.04 -41.38 13.93
C HIS A 26 3.51 -41.52 13.47
N LEU A 27 4.26 -40.40 13.42
CA LEU A 27 5.65 -40.36 12.93
C LEU A 27 6.63 -39.84 13.98
N ASP A 28 6.20 -38.93 14.85
CA ASP A 28 7.01 -38.22 15.82
C ASP A 28 6.84 -38.77 17.24
N THR A 29 7.97 -38.93 17.91
CA THR A 29 8.04 -38.91 19.37
C THR A 29 8.38 -37.49 19.83
N ALA A 30 8.08 -37.14 21.08
CA ALA A 30 8.47 -35.83 21.65
C ALA A 30 9.99 -35.53 21.47
N LYS A 31 10.85 -36.56 21.54
CA LYS A 31 12.30 -36.43 21.35
C LYS A 31 12.69 -36.22 19.89
N SER A 32 12.06 -36.91 18.94
CA SER A 32 12.35 -36.73 17.51
C SER A 32 11.81 -35.39 17.01
N PHE A 33 10.64 -34.95 17.48
CA PHE A 33 10.11 -33.63 17.13
C PHE A 33 10.95 -32.48 17.70
N GLN A 34 11.47 -32.62 18.93
CA GLN A 34 12.43 -31.65 19.48
C GLN A 34 13.70 -31.57 18.61
N GLY A 35 14.21 -32.71 18.13
CA GLY A 35 15.34 -32.75 17.18
C GLY A 35 15.00 -32.11 15.83
N PHE A 36 13.79 -32.36 15.32
CA PHE A 36 13.27 -31.74 14.10
C PHE A 36 13.15 -30.22 14.22
N ALA A 37 12.64 -29.71 15.34
CA ALA A 37 12.59 -28.27 15.60
C ALA A 37 13.99 -27.65 15.58
N CYS A 38 14.97 -28.26 16.27
CA CYS A 38 16.37 -27.82 16.19
C CYS A 38 16.94 -27.85 14.76
N TYR A 39 16.50 -28.78 13.90
CA TYR A 39 16.93 -28.87 12.50
C TYR A 39 16.27 -27.82 11.60
N ARG A 40 14.97 -27.55 11.80
CA ARG A 40 14.20 -26.51 11.09
C ARG A 40 14.74 -25.11 11.43
N ASP A 41 14.92 -24.84 12.73
CA ASP A 41 15.24 -23.51 13.25
C ASP A 41 16.67 -23.06 12.93
N LEU A 42 17.53 -23.95 12.41
CA LEU A 42 18.85 -23.62 11.85
C LEU A 42 18.80 -22.89 10.49
N GLY A 43 17.63 -22.79 9.85
CA GLY A 43 17.46 -22.03 8.61
C GLY A 43 18.36 -22.53 7.47
N PRO A 44 18.84 -21.64 6.56
CA PRO A 44 19.60 -22.03 5.37
C PRO A 44 20.91 -22.79 5.66
N THR A 45 21.49 -22.62 6.85
CA THR A 45 22.73 -23.29 7.29
C THR A 45 22.50 -24.64 7.97
N ARG A 46 21.29 -25.21 7.87
CA ARG A 46 20.93 -26.49 8.50
C ARG A 46 21.82 -27.65 8.09
N SER A 47 22.25 -28.43 9.07
CA SER A 47 22.84 -29.74 8.90
C SER A 47 22.43 -30.64 10.06
N LEU A 48 22.45 -31.97 9.87
CA LEU A 48 22.09 -32.91 10.93
C LEU A 48 23.10 -32.87 12.08
N ASP A 49 24.38 -32.62 11.79
CA ASP A 49 25.43 -32.47 12.81
C ASP A 49 25.22 -31.21 13.66
N ALA A 50 24.88 -30.08 13.04
CA ALA A 50 24.58 -28.84 13.76
C ALA A 50 23.30 -28.97 14.59
N ALA A 51 22.25 -29.59 14.05
CA ALA A 51 21.00 -29.84 14.76
C ALA A 51 21.21 -30.80 15.95
N PHE A 52 22.06 -31.81 15.78
CA PHE A 52 22.43 -32.75 16.83
C PHE A 52 23.25 -32.07 17.94
N ALA A 53 24.19 -31.19 17.59
CA ALA A 53 24.96 -30.38 18.54
C ALA A 53 24.05 -29.50 19.41
N LEU A 54 23.08 -28.81 18.79
CA LEU A 54 22.05 -28.04 19.49
C LEU A 54 21.17 -28.93 20.39
N TYR A 55 20.63 -30.02 19.84
CA TYR A 55 19.77 -30.96 20.58
C TYR A 55 20.47 -31.57 21.81
N ARG A 56 21.78 -31.80 21.73
CA ARG A 56 22.60 -32.34 22.83
C ARG A 56 23.18 -31.26 23.76
N GLN A 57 23.02 -29.98 23.43
CA GLN A 57 23.67 -28.85 24.12
C GLN A 57 25.21 -29.03 24.19
N GLN A 58 25.84 -29.50 23.10
CA GLN A 58 27.29 -29.75 23.03
C GLN A 58 27.96 -28.91 21.95
N ASN A 59 29.01 -28.16 22.31
CA ASN A 59 29.82 -27.35 21.40
C ASN A 59 30.81 -28.18 20.54
N SER A 60 30.51 -29.45 20.25
CA SER A 60 31.48 -30.39 19.66
C SER A 60 31.13 -30.78 18.22
N ASN A 61 32.15 -30.84 17.35
CA ASN A 61 32.12 -31.39 15.98
C ASN A 61 31.89 -32.92 15.96
N LYS A 62 30.91 -33.42 16.71
CA LYS A 62 30.50 -34.83 16.69
C LYS A 62 29.43 -35.00 15.63
N THR A 63 29.68 -35.91 14.70
CA THR A 63 28.70 -36.35 13.71
C THR A 63 27.43 -36.84 14.38
N ALA A 64 26.29 -36.62 13.71
CA ALA A 64 24.97 -37.03 14.16
C ALA A 64 24.95 -38.53 14.47
N SER A 65 24.48 -38.88 15.68
CA SER A 65 24.36 -40.27 16.09
C SER A 65 23.34 -41.01 15.21
N GLY A 66 23.51 -42.32 15.02
CA GLY A 66 22.65 -43.14 14.15
C GLY A 66 21.15 -43.00 14.46
N PHE A 67 20.75 -42.82 15.71
CA PHE A 67 19.34 -42.58 16.06
C PHE A 67 18.80 -41.25 15.50
N PHE A 68 19.64 -40.22 15.38
CA PHE A 68 19.25 -38.90 14.89
C PHE A 68 19.10 -38.91 13.36
N ASN A 69 19.98 -39.62 12.66
CA ASN A 69 19.83 -39.90 11.22
C ASN A 69 18.57 -40.76 10.94
N ASN A 70 18.28 -41.75 11.79
CA ASN A 70 17.05 -42.55 11.69
C ASN A 70 15.81 -41.68 11.91
N TRP A 71 15.78 -40.81 12.92
CA TRP A 71 14.68 -39.87 13.14
C TRP A 71 14.49 -38.91 11.96
N SER A 72 15.57 -38.38 11.39
CA SER A 72 15.52 -37.51 10.22
C SER A 72 14.93 -38.19 8.99
N THR A 73 15.34 -39.44 8.76
CA THR A 73 14.90 -40.24 7.61
C THR A 73 13.43 -40.67 7.77
N SER A 74 13.08 -41.31 8.90
CA SER A 74 11.71 -41.81 9.15
C SER A 74 10.70 -40.69 9.35
N GLY A 75 11.12 -39.56 9.93
CA GLY A 75 10.28 -38.37 10.12
C GLY A 75 10.25 -37.44 8.91
N HIS A 76 10.87 -37.81 7.78
CA HIS A 76 10.95 -37.03 6.53
C HIS A 76 11.34 -35.54 6.72
N TRP A 77 12.32 -35.27 7.59
CA TRP A 77 12.60 -33.89 8.05
C TRP A 77 12.89 -32.91 6.90
N VAL A 78 13.63 -33.34 5.87
CA VAL A 78 13.99 -32.48 4.73
C VAL A 78 12.74 -32.00 3.97
N ASP A 79 11.78 -32.89 3.71
CA ASP A 79 10.52 -32.55 3.01
C ASP A 79 9.61 -31.67 3.88
N ARG A 80 9.53 -31.94 5.18
CA ARG A 80 8.76 -31.12 6.14
C ARG A 80 9.32 -29.71 6.27
N VAL A 81 10.65 -29.57 6.37
CA VAL A 81 11.31 -28.24 6.41
C VAL A 81 11.16 -27.52 5.06
N LEU A 82 11.30 -28.21 3.93
CA LEU A 82 11.09 -27.59 2.61
C LEU A 82 9.67 -26.99 2.49
N LYS A 83 8.64 -27.70 2.96
CA LYS A 83 7.26 -27.19 2.97
C LYS A 83 7.09 -25.99 3.91
N PHE A 84 7.75 -25.99 5.07
CA PHE A 84 7.79 -24.86 5.99
C PHE A 84 8.50 -23.62 5.40
N ASP A 85 9.62 -23.83 4.71
CA ASP A 85 10.35 -22.75 4.04
C ASP A 85 9.50 -22.12 2.93
N LEU A 86 8.87 -22.95 2.08
CA LEU A 86 7.99 -22.49 1.00
C LEU A 86 6.81 -21.68 1.53
N GLU A 87 6.20 -22.11 2.63
CA GLU A 87 5.10 -21.37 3.28
C GLU A 87 5.60 -20.07 3.93
N SER A 88 6.77 -20.10 4.57
CA SER A 88 7.40 -18.90 5.14
C SER A 88 7.74 -17.87 4.07
N ASP A 89 8.25 -18.31 2.92
CA ASP A 89 8.51 -17.46 1.76
C ASP A 89 7.20 -16.95 1.12
N ARG A 90 6.14 -17.76 1.05
CA ARG A 90 4.81 -17.31 0.60
C ARG A 90 4.31 -16.16 1.48
N ILE A 91 4.30 -16.34 2.80
CA ILE A 91 3.87 -15.32 3.78
C ILE A 91 4.75 -14.06 3.67
N ARG A 92 6.07 -14.22 3.53
CA ARG A 92 7.01 -13.09 3.36
C ARG A 92 6.75 -12.30 2.08
N LEU A 93 6.52 -12.99 0.96
CA LEU A 93 6.21 -12.35 -0.33
C LEU A 93 4.85 -11.66 -0.31
N GLU A 94 3.84 -12.26 0.32
CA GLU A 94 2.52 -11.64 0.50
C GLU A 94 2.58 -10.40 1.39
N GLY A 95 3.40 -10.41 2.45
CA GLY A 95 3.68 -9.22 3.27
C GLY A 95 4.27 -8.08 2.45
N ILE A 96 5.33 -8.35 1.67
CA ILE A 96 5.98 -7.36 0.80
C ILE A 96 5.01 -6.82 -0.26
N GLN A 97 4.19 -7.68 -0.88
CA GLN A 97 3.18 -7.27 -1.85
C GLN A 97 2.05 -6.44 -1.20
N GLY A 98 1.64 -6.80 0.01
CA GLY A 98 0.65 -6.05 0.80
C GLY A 98 1.14 -4.66 1.16
N GLU A 99 2.36 -4.53 1.70
CA GLU A 99 3.00 -3.25 2.01
C GLU A 99 3.16 -2.36 0.77
N ALA A 100 3.63 -2.94 -0.34
CA ALA A 100 3.76 -2.21 -1.61
C ALA A 100 2.40 -1.71 -2.14
N ARG A 101 1.32 -2.49 -1.95
CA ARG A 101 -0.04 -2.09 -2.34
C ARG A 101 -0.58 -0.97 -1.44
N ILE A 102 -0.39 -1.07 -0.13
CA ILE A 102 -0.81 -0.05 0.86
C ILE A 102 -0.09 1.28 0.60
N GLU A 103 1.21 1.25 0.35
CA GLU A 103 2.00 2.44 0.01
C GLU A 103 1.56 3.05 -1.34
N HIS A 104 1.21 2.22 -2.33
CA HIS A 104 0.67 2.70 -3.60
C HIS A 104 -0.73 3.33 -3.45
N GLU A 105 -1.64 2.68 -2.73
CA GLU A 105 -2.98 3.20 -2.40
C GLU A 105 -2.88 4.55 -1.65
N ARG A 106 -1.97 4.64 -0.67
CA ARG A 106 -1.68 5.88 0.06
C ARG A 106 -1.22 7.01 -0.87
N ARG A 107 -0.25 6.75 -1.76
CA ARG A 107 0.25 7.77 -2.71
C ARG A 107 -0.83 8.24 -3.67
N LEU A 108 -1.71 7.35 -4.13
CA LEU A 108 -2.85 7.72 -4.97
C LEU A 108 -3.80 8.65 -4.22
N GLU A 109 -4.04 8.42 -2.94
CA GLU A 109 -4.91 9.27 -2.11
C GLU A 109 -4.27 10.63 -1.80
N GLU A 110 -2.96 10.67 -1.53
CA GLU A 110 -2.21 11.94 -1.39
C GLU A 110 -2.28 12.78 -2.68
N VAL A 111 -2.11 12.16 -3.85
CA VAL A 111 -2.23 12.82 -5.16
C VAL A 111 -3.66 13.32 -5.41
N ARG A 112 -4.70 12.55 -5.06
CA ARG A 112 -6.11 12.97 -5.19
C ARG A 112 -6.41 14.18 -4.31
N SER A 113 -6.04 14.13 -3.04
CA SER A 113 -6.26 15.21 -2.08
C SER A 113 -5.61 16.53 -2.54
N VAL A 114 -4.37 16.46 -3.05
CA VAL A 114 -3.68 17.62 -3.65
C VAL A 114 -4.39 18.12 -4.91
N ALA A 115 -4.81 17.22 -5.81
CA ALA A 115 -5.55 17.60 -7.03
C ALA A 115 -6.90 18.27 -6.72
N GLU A 116 -7.65 17.77 -5.73
CA GLU A 116 -8.90 18.37 -5.26
C GLU A 116 -8.67 19.75 -4.64
N ALA A 117 -7.64 19.90 -3.79
CA ALA A 117 -7.28 21.19 -3.21
C ALA A 117 -6.91 22.24 -4.28
N ILE A 118 -6.15 21.85 -5.31
CA ILE A 118 -5.81 22.70 -6.46
C ILE A 118 -7.07 23.06 -7.27
N ALA A 119 -7.96 22.10 -7.52
CA ALA A 119 -9.22 22.34 -8.23
C ALA A 119 -10.12 23.33 -7.48
N LEU A 120 -10.28 23.16 -6.16
CA LEU A 120 -11.05 24.07 -5.31
C LEU A 120 -10.44 25.48 -5.28
N ALA A 121 -9.13 25.61 -5.13
CA ALA A 121 -8.43 26.91 -5.15
C ALA A 121 -8.60 27.64 -6.50
N ARG A 122 -8.55 26.90 -7.62
CA ARG A 122 -8.82 27.43 -8.97
C ARG A 122 -10.27 27.93 -9.10
N LEU A 123 -11.25 27.11 -8.70
CA LEU A 123 -12.67 27.49 -8.74
C LEU A 123 -12.97 28.72 -7.88
N GLN A 124 -12.39 28.81 -6.68
CA GLN A 124 -12.53 29.98 -5.79
C GLN A 124 -11.91 31.25 -6.40
N THR A 125 -10.72 31.13 -7.00
CA THR A 125 -10.04 32.26 -7.66
C THR A 125 -10.86 32.77 -8.86
N SER A 126 -11.29 31.85 -9.73
CA SER A 126 -12.10 32.17 -10.91
C SER A 126 -13.47 32.73 -10.55
N LEU A 127 -14.12 32.23 -9.49
CA LEU A 127 -15.36 32.81 -8.97
C LEU A 127 -15.13 34.25 -8.48
N ARG A 128 -14.05 34.49 -7.73
CA ARG A 128 -13.72 35.81 -7.20
C ARG A 128 -13.42 36.82 -8.32
N SER A 129 -12.67 36.43 -9.35
CA SER A 129 -12.42 37.30 -10.50
C SER A 129 -13.70 37.56 -11.30
N ALA A 130 -14.53 36.55 -11.56
CA ALA A 130 -15.82 36.71 -12.24
C ALA A 130 -16.77 37.67 -11.51
N LEU A 131 -16.83 37.60 -10.17
CA LEU A 131 -17.63 38.53 -9.35
C LEU A 131 -17.10 39.97 -9.45
N LEU A 132 -15.78 40.18 -9.34
CA LEU A 132 -15.17 41.51 -9.51
C LEU A 132 -15.41 42.08 -10.92
N VAL A 133 -15.35 41.24 -11.96
CA VAL A 133 -15.66 41.64 -13.35
C VAL A 133 -17.12 42.04 -13.49
N ARG A 134 -18.06 41.26 -12.95
CA ARG A 134 -19.49 41.57 -12.95
C ARG A 134 -19.78 42.90 -12.24
N ASP A 135 -19.22 43.11 -11.05
CA ASP A 135 -19.52 44.27 -10.22
C ASP A 135 -18.94 45.57 -10.82
N THR A 136 -17.75 45.50 -11.41
CA THR A 136 -17.15 46.64 -12.14
C THR A 136 -17.90 46.96 -13.43
N ILE A 137 -18.33 45.96 -14.22
CA ILE A 137 -19.19 46.19 -15.39
C ILE A 137 -20.52 46.83 -14.98
N SER A 138 -21.12 46.37 -13.88
CA SER A 138 -22.40 46.89 -13.39
C SER A 138 -22.28 48.36 -12.97
N SER A 139 -21.22 48.70 -12.21
CA SER A 139 -20.88 50.09 -11.85
C SER A 139 -20.70 50.98 -13.09
N LEU A 140 -19.95 50.52 -14.10
CA LEU A 140 -19.73 51.29 -15.34
C LEU A 140 -21.05 51.48 -16.13
N GLN A 141 -21.91 50.46 -16.19
CA GLN A 141 -23.20 50.56 -16.85
C GLN A 141 -24.15 51.53 -16.16
N ASP A 142 -24.18 51.58 -14.83
CA ASP A 142 -25.04 52.51 -14.10
C ASP A 142 -24.53 53.95 -14.20
N GLU A 143 -23.22 54.17 -14.18
CA GLU A 143 -22.62 55.48 -14.49
C GLU A 143 -22.98 55.96 -15.91
N CYS A 144 -22.92 55.08 -16.91
CA CYS A 144 -23.28 55.41 -18.30
C CYS A 144 -24.78 55.66 -18.53
N LYS A 145 -25.67 55.22 -17.62
CA LYS A 145 -27.12 55.50 -17.70
C LYS A 145 -27.48 56.88 -17.13
N VAL A 146 -26.66 57.40 -16.21
CA VAL A 146 -26.92 58.67 -15.53
C VAL A 146 -26.45 59.87 -16.37
N ASP A 147 -25.34 59.73 -17.10
CA ASP A 147 -24.82 60.79 -17.96
C ASP A 147 -25.02 60.49 -19.46
N ASN A 148 -25.89 61.27 -20.10
CA ASN A 148 -26.25 61.13 -21.52
C ASN A 148 -25.10 61.47 -22.51
N ARG A 149 -23.90 61.79 -22.01
CA ARG A 149 -22.66 61.86 -22.80
C ARG A 149 -21.54 61.09 -22.11
N CYS A 150 -21.42 59.80 -22.43
CA CYS A 150 -20.28 58.98 -22.00
C CYS A 150 -18.98 59.47 -22.66
N VAL A 151 -18.31 60.43 -22.02
CA VAL A 151 -16.89 60.73 -22.22
C VAL A 151 -16.14 59.94 -21.16
N MET A 152 -15.31 59.01 -21.59
CA MET A 152 -14.63 58.07 -20.68
C MET A 152 -13.67 58.83 -19.76
N ASP A 153 -13.91 58.80 -18.45
CA ASP A 153 -13.04 59.48 -17.47
C ASP A 153 -11.81 58.63 -17.09
N GLU A 154 -10.87 59.24 -16.37
CA GLU A 154 -9.62 58.60 -15.94
C GLU A 154 -9.85 57.44 -14.95
N ALA A 155 -10.92 57.49 -14.14
CA ALA A 155 -11.30 56.43 -13.22
C ALA A 155 -12.00 55.26 -13.93
N GLN A 156 -12.72 55.50 -15.03
CA GLN A 156 -13.29 54.50 -15.91
C GLN A 156 -12.19 53.81 -16.74
N ALA A 157 -11.23 54.57 -17.26
CA ALA A 157 -10.02 54.04 -17.89
C ALA A 157 -9.24 53.13 -16.93
N SER A 158 -9.03 53.59 -15.69
CA SER A 158 -8.34 52.81 -14.66
C SER A 158 -9.08 51.52 -14.29
N ARG A 159 -10.42 51.53 -14.23
CA ARG A 159 -11.24 50.34 -13.97
C ARG A 159 -11.20 49.33 -15.12
N LEU A 160 -11.18 49.79 -16.38
CA LEU A 160 -10.96 48.92 -17.55
C LEU A 160 -9.55 48.31 -17.58
N LEU A 161 -8.53 49.07 -17.18
CA LEU A 161 -7.15 48.57 -17.08
C LEU A 161 -7.00 47.49 -16.00
N LEU A 162 -7.73 47.65 -14.88
CA LEU A 162 -7.81 46.66 -13.80
C LEU A 162 -8.49 45.36 -14.26
N LEU A 163 -9.57 45.45 -15.04
CA LEU A 163 -10.26 44.30 -15.66
C LEU A 163 -9.31 43.47 -16.54
N VAL A 164 -8.57 44.12 -17.45
CA VAL A 164 -7.58 43.46 -18.33
C VAL A 164 -6.44 42.84 -17.50
N SER A 165 -6.02 43.51 -16.43
CA SER A 165 -4.97 43.01 -15.52
C SER A 165 -5.41 41.77 -14.72
N ILE A 166 -6.70 41.65 -14.40
CA ILE A 166 -7.26 40.47 -13.74
C ILE A 166 -7.27 39.28 -14.72
N GLN A 167 -7.74 39.46 -15.96
CA GLN A 167 -7.71 38.40 -16.97
C GLN A 167 -6.30 37.88 -17.26
N SER A 168 -5.30 38.76 -17.36
CA SER A 168 -3.92 38.33 -17.63
C SER A 168 -3.29 37.57 -16.47
N LYS A 169 -3.61 37.93 -15.22
CA LYS A 169 -3.19 37.19 -14.02
C LYS A 169 -3.84 35.81 -13.90
N ASP A 170 -5.13 35.70 -14.18
CA ASP A 170 -5.82 34.41 -14.14
C ASP A 170 -5.22 33.44 -15.17
N ALA A 171 -4.96 33.91 -16.39
CA ALA A 171 -4.30 33.11 -17.43
C ALA A 171 -2.89 32.63 -17.01
N ALA A 172 -2.04 33.51 -16.47
CA ALA A 172 -0.71 33.13 -15.99
C ALA A 172 -0.76 32.16 -14.80
N THR A 173 -1.75 32.30 -13.91
CA THR A 173 -1.95 31.41 -12.75
C THR A 173 -2.41 30.02 -13.18
N ILE A 174 -3.22 29.92 -14.24
CA ILE A 174 -3.60 28.65 -14.87
C ILE A 174 -2.36 27.94 -15.43
N GLU A 175 -1.50 28.64 -16.19
CA GLU A 175 -0.29 28.05 -16.76
C GLU A 175 0.70 27.55 -15.68
N ALA A 176 0.95 28.37 -14.66
CA ALA A 176 1.86 28.01 -13.56
C ALA A 176 1.35 26.80 -12.75
N THR A 177 0.04 26.71 -12.50
CA THR A 177 -0.55 25.56 -11.79
C THR A 177 -0.68 24.32 -12.67
N LEU A 178 -0.67 24.44 -14.01
CA LEU A 178 -0.54 23.29 -14.91
C LEU A 178 0.88 22.71 -14.87
N LYS A 179 1.92 23.57 -14.89
CA LYS A 179 3.32 23.13 -14.73
C LYS A 179 3.56 22.44 -13.39
N LEU A 180 3.08 23.01 -12.29
CA LEU A 180 3.16 22.36 -10.97
C LEU A 180 2.40 21.04 -10.88
N ALA A 181 1.28 20.89 -11.59
CA ALA A 181 0.56 19.62 -11.66
C ALA A 181 1.31 18.57 -12.48
N ASP A 182 1.93 18.96 -13.60
CA ASP A 182 2.76 18.09 -14.43
C ASP A 182 4.02 17.61 -13.68
N GLU A 183 4.71 18.53 -13.00
CA GLU A 183 5.85 18.26 -12.11
C GLU A 183 5.45 17.33 -10.94
N ALA A 184 4.30 17.57 -10.29
CA ALA A 184 3.83 16.78 -9.15
C ALA A 184 3.30 15.39 -9.54
N LEU A 185 2.70 15.25 -10.73
CA LEU A 185 2.21 13.97 -11.24
C LEU A 185 3.32 13.12 -11.87
N GLY A 186 4.45 13.73 -12.27
CA GLY A 186 5.60 13.03 -12.83
C GLY A 186 5.29 12.22 -14.09
N ILE A 187 4.22 12.59 -14.81
CA ILE A 187 3.67 11.79 -15.92
C ILE A 187 4.70 11.64 -17.03
N GLN A 188 5.47 12.69 -17.33
CA GLN A 188 6.57 12.64 -18.30
C GLN A 188 7.58 11.54 -17.97
N LEU A 189 7.97 11.39 -16.70
CA LEU A 189 8.97 10.41 -16.25
C LEU A 189 8.43 8.97 -16.19
N LEU A 190 7.10 8.81 -16.12
CA LEU A 190 6.41 7.52 -16.27
C LEU A 190 6.17 7.17 -17.75
N GLN A 191 5.84 8.15 -18.59
CA GLN A 191 5.68 7.97 -20.05
C GLN A 191 7.01 7.66 -20.75
N ASP A 192 8.09 8.35 -20.39
CA ASP A 192 9.44 8.09 -20.92
C ASP A 192 9.94 6.68 -20.52
N LYS A 193 9.51 6.14 -19.36
CA LYS A 193 9.80 4.75 -18.97
C LYS A 193 8.89 3.73 -19.66
N LEU A 194 7.63 4.06 -19.92
CA LEU A 194 6.69 3.20 -20.65
C LEU A 194 6.97 3.14 -22.17
N THR A 195 7.68 4.11 -22.73
CA THR A 195 8.08 4.13 -24.14
C THR A 195 9.50 3.59 -24.39
N GLN A 196 10.20 3.16 -23.34
CA GLN A 196 11.53 2.52 -23.39
C GLN A 196 11.49 1.01 -23.08
N GLN A 197 10.31 0.39 -23.04
CA GLN A 197 10.11 -1.08 -22.99
C GLN A 197 9.56 -1.60 -24.31
#